data_AF-A0A1I8AHN0-F1
#
_entry.id   AF-A0A1I8AHN0-F1
#
_cell.length_a   1.000
_cell.length_b   1.000
_cell.length_c   1.000
_cell.angle_alpha   90.00
_cell.angle_beta   90.00
_cell.angle_gamma   90.00
#
_symmetry.space_group_name_H-M   'P 1'
#
loop_
_entity.id
_entity.type
_entity.pdbx_description
1 polymer ?
#
loop_
_entity_poly.entity_id
_entity_poly.type
_entity_poly.pdbx_seq_one_letter_code
_entity_poly.pdbx_strand_id
1 'polypeptide(L)'
;MRRQQKPSVMTSCSCVLFYTALLLLTWGCSAVPTTREQLRSYFELDQDSPQEGGRAKRQAITRPTGKWPNATAYYGFDPTFPATGQDAVRMATAYWEANTCIRFTFVPDINNPPFQPVIKFFQSPGCYSNLGMQAVAATQDLSLADHCQQATELPVDYDPIATL
;
A
#
# COMPACT_ATOMS: atom_id res chain seq x y z
N MET A 1 -35.94 -45.73 -15.96
CA MET A 1 -35.95 -45.27 -14.56
C MET A 1 -36.05 -43.75 -14.56
N ARG A 2 -37.15 -43.19 -14.03
CA ARG A 2 -37.35 -41.74 -13.85
C ARG A 2 -36.66 -41.30 -12.55
N ARG A 3 -35.98 -40.16 -12.56
CA ARG A 3 -36.49 -38.91 -11.94
C ARG A 3 -35.50 -37.76 -12.19
N GLN A 4 -36.05 -36.72 -12.82
CA GLN A 4 -35.60 -35.34 -12.81
C GLN A 4 -35.59 -34.80 -11.37
N GLN A 5 -34.73 -33.82 -11.05
CA GLN A 5 -35.17 -32.59 -10.35
C GLN A 5 -34.10 -31.48 -10.45
N LYS A 6 -34.58 -30.30 -10.86
CA LYS A 6 -33.94 -28.97 -10.97
C LYS A 6 -33.41 -28.41 -9.61
N PRO A 7 -32.63 -27.31 -9.62
CA PRO A 7 -32.12 -26.64 -8.43
C PRO A 7 -33.19 -25.74 -7.80
N SER A 8 -33.14 -25.54 -6.49
CA SER A 8 -33.80 -24.40 -5.85
C SER A 8 -33.17 -24.06 -4.51
N VAL A 9 -32.97 -22.76 -4.35
CA VAL A 9 -32.73 -21.99 -3.13
C VAL A 9 -33.68 -22.43 -2.03
N MET A 10 -33.19 -22.59 -0.80
CA MET A 10 -34.03 -22.69 0.39
C MET A 10 -33.51 -21.77 1.48
N THR A 11 -34.02 -20.56 1.42
CA THR A 11 -34.31 -19.67 2.55
C THR A 11 -34.89 -20.50 3.71
N SER A 12 -34.21 -20.52 4.86
CA SER A 12 -34.85 -20.87 6.13
C SER A 12 -34.68 -19.70 7.09
N CYS A 13 -35.66 -18.81 7.02
CA CYS A 13 -35.93 -17.78 7.98
C CYS A 13 -36.52 -18.47 9.23
N SER A 14 -35.75 -18.59 10.31
CA SER A 14 -36.30 -18.92 11.62
C SER A 14 -36.36 -17.64 12.45
N CYS A 15 -37.53 -17.01 12.43
CA CYS A 15 -37.90 -15.92 13.32
C CYS A 15 -37.90 -16.43 14.77
N VAL A 16 -36.86 -16.10 15.53
CA VAL A 16 -36.93 -16.19 16.99
C VAL A 16 -37.60 -14.91 17.48
N LEU A 17 -38.86 -15.02 17.88
CA LEU A 17 -39.61 -13.95 18.55
C LEU A 17 -39.12 -13.84 20.00
N PHE A 18 -38.12 -13.00 20.25
CA PHE A 18 -37.87 -12.47 21.59
C PHE A 18 -38.24 -10.99 21.64
N TYR A 19 -39.43 -10.77 22.18
CA TYR A 19 -39.91 -9.51 22.72
C TYR A 19 -39.03 -9.11 23.90
N THR A 20 -37.94 -8.39 23.66
CA THR A 20 -37.32 -7.53 24.68
C THR A 20 -36.89 -6.23 24.03
N ALA A 21 -37.36 -5.14 24.64
CA ALA A 21 -37.28 -3.79 24.17
C ALA A 21 -35.84 -3.25 24.10
N LEU A 22 -35.67 -2.36 23.11
CA LEU A 22 -34.72 -1.24 23.06
C LEU A 22 -33.22 -1.57 22.98
N LEU A 23 -32.60 -1.00 21.94
CA LEU A 23 -31.15 -0.84 21.71
C LEU A 23 -30.38 -2.10 21.30
N LEU A 24 -30.52 -2.50 20.04
CA LEU A 24 -29.37 -2.98 19.27
C LEU A 24 -29.40 -2.30 17.90
N LEU A 25 -28.76 -1.12 17.86
CA LEU A 25 -28.18 -0.61 16.64
C LEU A 25 -27.36 -1.74 16.03
N THR A 26 -27.75 -2.17 14.85
CA THR A 26 -26.96 -3.05 14.00
C THR A 26 -25.56 -2.45 13.92
N TRP A 27 -24.56 -3.13 14.49
CA TRP A 27 -23.16 -2.92 14.12
C TRP A 27 -23.01 -3.48 12.70
N GLY A 28 -23.56 -2.76 11.73
CA GLY A 28 -23.06 -2.83 10.38
C GLY A 28 -21.65 -2.25 10.45
N CYS A 29 -20.64 -3.11 10.27
CA CYS A 29 -19.35 -2.64 9.83
C CYS A 29 -19.54 -2.13 8.40
N SER A 30 -20.08 -0.91 8.28
CA SER A 30 -20.10 -0.19 7.02
C SER A 30 -18.66 0.19 6.75
N ALA A 31 -17.91 -0.70 6.10
CA ALA A 31 -16.77 -0.27 5.30
C ALA A 31 -17.34 0.65 4.22
N VAL A 32 -17.46 1.94 4.55
CA VAL A 32 -17.95 2.94 3.61
C VAL A 32 -16.95 2.92 2.45
N PRO A 33 -17.37 2.56 1.23
CA PRO A 33 -16.53 2.70 0.07
C PRO A 33 -16.32 4.20 -0.09
N THR A 34 -15.16 4.70 0.33
CA THR A 34 -14.83 6.12 0.22
C THR A 34 -14.77 6.40 -1.27
N THR A 35 -15.72 7.17 -1.80
CA THR A 35 -15.76 7.44 -3.23
C THR A 35 -14.51 8.22 -3.66
N ARG A 36 -14.18 8.22 -4.96
CA ARG A 36 -13.02 8.98 -5.44
C ARG A 36 -13.12 10.47 -5.09
N GLU A 37 -14.34 11.01 -5.01
CA GLU A 37 -14.63 12.38 -4.57
C GLU A 37 -14.36 12.55 -3.07
N GLN A 38 -14.76 11.59 -2.23
CA GLN A 38 -14.47 11.63 -0.80
C GLN A 38 -12.98 11.52 -0.51
N LEU A 39 -12.23 10.70 -1.26
CA LEU A 39 -10.76 10.65 -1.18
C LEU A 39 -10.13 11.98 -1.61
N ARG A 40 -10.61 12.60 -2.69
CA ARG A 40 -10.13 13.92 -3.13
C ARG A 40 -10.36 15.00 -2.08
N SER A 41 -11.55 15.00 -1.44
CA SER A 41 -11.87 15.92 -0.35
C SER A 41 -10.99 15.66 0.89
N TYR A 42 -10.81 14.39 1.29
CA TYR A 42 -9.97 14.02 2.43
C TYR A 42 -8.51 14.44 2.25
N PHE A 43 -7.97 14.26 1.04
CA PHE A 43 -6.61 14.66 0.68
C PHE A 43 -6.51 16.09 0.15
N GLU A 44 -7.61 16.86 0.14
CA GLU A 44 -7.68 18.25 -0.35
C GLU A 44 -6.99 18.43 -1.72
N LEU A 45 -7.31 17.56 -2.67
CA LEU A 45 -6.70 17.56 -4.02
C LEU A 45 -7.28 18.63 -4.96
N ASP A 46 -8.28 19.40 -4.53
CA ASP A 46 -8.92 20.42 -5.35
C ASP A 46 -8.03 21.68 -5.39
N GLN A 47 -7.55 22.02 -6.60
CA GLN A 47 -6.53 23.05 -6.83
C GLN A 47 -7.05 24.49 -6.88
N ASP A 48 -8.31 24.75 -6.51
CA ASP A 48 -8.92 26.08 -6.60
C ASP A 48 -9.10 26.77 -5.23
N SER A 49 -8.21 26.52 -4.27
CA SER A 49 -8.12 27.42 -3.09
C SER A 49 -7.23 28.62 -3.47
N PRO A 50 -7.77 29.86 -3.46
CA PRO A 50 -6.93 31.06 -3.45
C PRO A 50 -5.88 30.90 -2.35
N GLN A 51 -4.63 31.20 -2.66
CA GLN A 51 -3.56 31.19 -1.67
C GLN A 51 -3.87 32.18 -0.55
N GLU A 52 -4.53 31.72 0.49
CA GLU A 52 -4.65 32.41 1.76
C GLU A 52 -3.93 31.59 2.81
N GLY A 53 -2.62 31.85 2.97
CA GLY A 53 -1.83 31.64 4.19
C GLY A 53 -1.81 30.26 4.88
N GLY A 54 -2.46 29.23 4.34
CA GLY A 54 -2.60 27.91 4.96
C GLY A 54 -1.46 26.97 4.59
N ARG A 55 -0.88 26.29 5.58
CA ARG A 55 0.14 25.25 5.35
C ARG A 55 -0.44 24.13 4.50
N ALA A 56 -0.03 24.04 3.23
CA ALA A 56 -0.39 22.93 2.36
C ALA A 56 -0.03 21.57 3.00
N LYS A 57 -0.98 20.63 3.01
CA LYS A 57 -0.76 19.27 3.50
C LYS A 57 0.25 18.56 2.59
N ARG A 58 1.33 18.02 3.18
CA ARG A 58 2.44 17.37 2.46
C ARG A 58 2.27 15.84 2.45
N GLN A 59 1.09 15.37 2.10
CA GLN A 59 0.78 13.93 2.15
C GLN A 59 1.15 13.20 0.85
N ALA A 60 1.15 13.90 -0.28
CA ALA A 60 1.49 13.33 -1.58
C ALA A 60 2.14 14.36 -2.50
N ILE A 61 3.01 13.89 -3.39
CA ILE A 61 3.53 14.70 -4.49
C ILE A 61 2.47 14.76 -5.58
N THR A 62 1.91 15.95 -5.78
CA THR A 62 0.93 16.23 -6.85
C THR A 62 1.60 16.52 -8.19
N ARG A 63 2.84 17.02 -8.17
CA ARG A 63 3.60 17.39 -9.37
C ARG A 63 3.89 16.15 -10.24
N PRO A 64 3.54 16.17 -11.55
CA PRO A 64 3.75 15.02 -12.43
C PRO A 64 5.21 14.58 -12.54
N THR A 65 6.16 15.51 -12.47
CA THR A 65 7.60 15.26 -12.62
C THR A 65 8.21 14.44 -11.47
N GLY A 66 7.54 14.38 -10.31
CA GLY A 66 7.98 13.57 -9.18
C GLY A 66 7.38 12.16 -9.18
N LYS A 67 6.62 11.78 -10.21
CA LYS A 67 6.02 10.44 -10.33
C LYS A 67 6.92 9.53 -11.16
N TRP A 68 6.94 8.25 -10.81
CA TRP A 68 7.61 7.22 -11.59
C TRP A 68 6.88 7.01 -12.93
N PRO A 69 7.58 7.14 -14.08
CA PRO A 69 6.98 6.93 -15.40
C PRO A 69 6.36 5.54 -15.52
N ASN A 70 5.19 5.44 -16.15
CA ASN A 70 4.47 4.18 -16.35
C ASN A 70 4.25 3.36 -15.07
N ALA A 71 4.18 4.03 -13.90
CA ALA A 71 4.12 3.40 -12.59
C ALA A 71 5.24 2.35 -12.37
N THR A 72 6.38 2.50 -13.03
CA THR A 72 7.49 1.54 -12.98
C THR A 72 8.68 2.17 -12.28
N ALA A 73 9.15 1.53 -11.21
CA ALA A 73 10.34 1.92 -10.47
C ALA A 73 11.45 0.87 -10.66
N TYR A 74 12.66 1.33 -10.91
CA TYR A 74 13.84 0.46 -10.97
C TYR A 74 14.53 0.48 -9.62
N TYR A 75 14.97 -0.69 -9.14
CA TYR A 75 15.68 -0.77 -7.87
C TYR A 75 16.84 -1.74 -7.89
N GLY A 76 17.82 -1.51 -7.02
CA GLY A 76 18.95 -2.40 -6.81
C GLY A 76 19.51 -2.23 -5.40
N PHE A 77 20.49 -3.06 -5.08
CA PHE A 77 21.11 -3.10 -3.75
C PHE A 77 22.53 -2.57 -3.81
N ASP A 78 22.92 -1.82 -2.79
CA ASP A 78 24.32 -1.59 -2.51
C ASP A 78 25.02 -2.94 -2.22
N PRO A 79 26.27 -3.16 -2.68
CA PRO A 79 26.99 -4.42 -2.43
C PRO A 79 27.12 -4.80 -0.96
N THR A 80 27.07 -3.82 -0.05
CA THR A 80 27.17 -4.03 1.40
C THR A 80 25.82 -4.25 2.08
N PHE A 81 24.71 -4.16 1.33
CA PHE A 81 23.37 -4.28 1.89
C PHE A 81 23.06 -5.74 2.28
N PRO A 82 22.67 -6.01 3.53
CA PRO A 82 22.54 -7.37 4.07
C PRO A 82 21.42 -8.16 3.41
N ALA A 83 21.60 -9.48 3.34
CA ALA A 83 20.65 -10.40 2.71
C ALA A 83 19.24 -10.33 3.33
N THR A 84 19.15 -10.18 4.66
CA THR A 84 17.87 -10.03 5.38
C THR A 84 17.09 -8.79 4.90
N GLY A 85 17.79 -7.67 4.70
CA GLY A 85 17.20 -6.46 4.13
C GLY A 85 16.80 -6.64 2.67
N GLN A 86 17.57 -7.37 1.88
CA GLN A 86 17.21 -7.68 0.50
C GLN A 86 15.92 -8.49 0.41
N ASP A 87 15.75 -9.48 1.30
CA ASP A 87 14.53 -10.28 1.38
C ASP A 87 13.33 -9.45 1.81
N ALA A 88 13.47 -8.58 2.81
CA ALA A 88 12.43 -7.65 3.21
C ALA A 88 12.01 -6.70 2.07
N VAL A 89 12.97 -6.16 1.31
CA VAL A 89 12.68 -5.32 0.15
C VAL A 89 11.93 -6.10 -0.92
N ARG A 90 12.36 -7.34 -1.24
CA ARG A 90 11.67 -8.21 -2.22
C ARG A 90 10.23 -8.52 -1.81
N MET A 91 10.00 -8.80 -0.52
CA MET A 91 8.65 -8.99 0.01
C MET A 91 7.80 -7.71 -0.12
N ALA A 92 8.37 -6.55 0.22
CA ALA A 92 7.67 -5.28 0.13
C ALA A 92 7.30 -4.92 -1.31
N THR A 93 8.20 -5.10 -2.27
CA THR A 93 7.90 -4.86 -3.69
C THR A 93 6.81 -5.79 -4.18
N ALA A 94 6.86 -7.08 -3.85
CA ALA A 94 5.83 -8.04 -4.23
C ALA A 94 4.44 -7.65 -3.66
N TYR A 95 4.40 -7.21 -2.40
CA TYR A 95 3.17 -6.70 -1.79
C TYR A 95 2.59 -5.51 -2.56
N TRP A 96 3.41 -4.52 -2.92
CA TRP A 96 2.95 -3.36 -3.68
C TRP A 96 2.48 -3.72 -5.08
N GLU A 97 3.15 -4.66 -5.77
CA GLU A 97 2.75 -5.12 -7.09
C GLU A 97 1.42 -5.88 -7.08
N ALA A 98 1.16 -6.64 -6.02
CA ALA A 98 -0.08 -7.39 -5.84
C ALA A 98 -1.28 -6.47 -5.55
N ASN A 99 -1.07 -5.37 -4.83
CA ASN A 99 -2.15 -4.50 -4.37
C ASN A 99 -2.34 -3.22 -5.20
N THR A 100 -1.39 -2.90 -6.09
CA THR A 100 -1.42 -1.67 -6.89
C THR A 100 -1.01 -1.91 -8.34
N CYS A 101 -1.09 -0.87 -9.17
CA CYS A 101 -0.57 -0.89 -10.53
C CYS A 101 0.93 -0.53 -10.62
N ILE A 102 1.61 -0.30 -9.49
CA ILE A 102 3.05 -0.01 -9.48
C ILE A 102 3.83 -1.30 -9.77
N ARG A 103 4.91 -1.19 -10.54
CA ARG A 103 5.79 -2.28 -10.91
C ARG A 103 7.23 -1.97 -10.50
N PHE A 104 7.95 -2.99 -10.05
CA PHE A 104 9.34 -2.89 -9.61
C PHE A 104 10.23 -3.79 -10.46
N THR A 105 11.22 -3.20 -11.10
CA THR A 105 12.19 -3.94 -11.91
C THR A 105 13.53 -3.97 -11.19
N PHE A 106 14.00 -5.16 -10.84
CA PHE A 106 15.31 -5.34 -10.24
C PHE A 106 16.44 -5.09 -11.25
N VAL A 107 17.44 -4.33 -10.84
CA VAL A 107 18.64 -4.01 -11.61
C VAL A 107 19.87 -4.52 -10.85
N PRO A 108 20.59 -5.54 -11.37
CA PRO A 108 21.73 -6.13 -10.68
C PRO A 108 22.96 -5.23 -10.67
N ASP A 109 23.16 -4.43 -11.72
CA ASP A 109 24.26 -3.46 -11.81
C ASP A 109 23.75 -2.03 -11.62
N ILE A 110 23.87 -1.53 -10.39
CA ILE A 110 23.47 -0.16 -10.03
C ILE A 110 24.44 0.92 -10.55
N ASN A 111 25.65 0.55 -10.96
CA ASN A 111 26.66 1.50 -11.43
C ASN A 111 26.46 1.83 -12.91
N ASN A 112 25.89 0.91 -13.68
CA ASN A 112 25.55 1.10 -15.08
C ASN A 112 24.13 0.62 -15.40
N PRO A 113 23.09 1.27 -14.85
CA PRO A 113 21.73 0.80 -15.03
C PRO A 113 21.19 1.15 -16.42
N PRO A 114 20.36 0.28 -17.03
CA PRO A 114 19.75 0.55 -18.34
C PRO A 114 18.72 1.69 -18.31
N PHE A 115 18.21 2.02 -17.12
CA PHE A 115 17.21 3.08 -16.90
C PHE A 115 17.56 3.87 -15.64
N GLN A 116 17.24 5.16 -15.60
CA GLN A 116 17.55 6.07 -14.50
C GLN A 116 16.32 6.93 -14.13
N PRO A 117 16.13 7.32 -12.86
CA PRO A 117 16.93 6.92 -11.69
C PRO A 117 16.64 5.48 -11.24
N VAL A 118 17.64 4.83 -10.62
CA VAL A 118 17.46 3.56 -9.89
C VAL A 118 17.44 3.82 -8.39
N ILE A 119 16.47 3.24 -7.69
CA ILE A 119 16.43 3.25 -6.22
C ILE A 119 17.54 2.32 -5.71
N LYS A 120 18.53 2.89 -5.03
CA LYS A 120 19.62 2.13 -4.39
C LYS A 120 19.29 1.95 -2.91
N PHE A 121 18.97 0.71 -2.53
CA PHE A 121 18.84 0.34 -1.13
C PHE A 121 20.22 0.16 -0.52
N PHE A 122 20.50 0.88 0.56
CA PHE A 122 21.76 0.80 1.28
C PHE A 122 21.52 0.89 2.78
N GLN A 123 22.53 0.48 3.55
CA GLN A 123 22.45 0.50 5.00
C GLN A 123 23.13 1.75 5.55
N SER A 124 22.37 2.58 6.24
CA SER A 124 22.88 3.68 7.07
C SER A 124 22.15 3.69 8.42
N PRO A 125 22.61 4.47 9.43
CA PRO A 125 22.02 4.45 10.77
C PRO A 125 20.54 4.84 10.87
N GLY A 126 19.94 5.40 9.81
CA GLY A 126 18.56 5.87 9.80
C GLY A 126 17.73 5.29 8.66
N CYS A 127 16.42 5.53 8.73
CA CYS A 127 15.44 5.01 7.77
C CYS A 127 14.77 6.16 7.05
N TYR A 128 15.16 6.38 5.80
CA TYR A 128 14.71 7.55 5.05
C TYR A 128 14.76 7.31 3.54
N SER A 129 13.96 8.09 2.84
CA SER A 129 13.89 8.12 1.38
C SER A 129 13.58 9.54 0.91
N ASN A 130 13.92 9.83 -0.33
CA ASN A 130 13.32 10.97 -1.03
C ASN A 130 11.88 10.63 -1.42
N LEU A 131 10.99 11.61 -1.31
CA LEU A 131 9.62 11.45 -1.78
C LEU A 131 9.57 11.53 -3.31
N GLY A 132 8.95 10.54 -3.95
CA GLY A 132 8.82 10.46 -5.40
C GLY A 132 10.15 10.20 -6.12
N MET A 133 10.11 10.34 -7.45
CA MET A 133 11.25 10.12 -8.33
C MET A 133 12.15 11.37 -8.39
N GLN A 134 13.47 11.18 -8.22
CA GLN A 134 14.48 12.22 -8.38
C GLN A 134 15.14 12.13 -9.78
N ALA A 135 14.55 12.78 -10.78
CA ALA A 135 14.97 12.68 -12.18
C ALA A 135 16.40 13.17 -12.51
N VAL A 136 17.03 13.92 -11.60
CA VAL A 136 18.34 14.56 -11.84
C VAL A 136 19.50 13.62 -11.52
N ALA A 137 19.29 12.62 -10.66
CA ALA A 137 20.32 11.69 -10.24
C ALA A 137 20.20 10.35 -10.99
N ALA A 138 21.32 9.70 -11.31
CA ALA A 138 21.30 8.35 -11.86
C ALA A 138 20.81 7.32 -10.82
N THR A 139 21.10 7.56 -9.55
CA THR A 139 20.70 6.73 -8.41
C THR A 139 19.99 7.56 -7.35
N GLN A 140 18.94 7.01 -6.76
CA GLN A 140 18.22 7.59 -5.64
C GLN A 140 18.38 6.70 -4.41
N ASP A 141 19.05 7.23 -3.39
CA ASP A 141 19.38 6.47 -2.19
C ASP A 141 18.16 6.32 -1.27
N LEU A 142 17.95 5.08 -0.80
CA LEU A 142 16.95 4.72 0.22
C LEU A 142 17.66 3.97 1.33
N SER A 143 17.71 4.58 2.51
CA SER A 143 18.41 3.98 3.65
C SER A 143 17.49 3.12 4.48
N LEU A 144 17.97 1.92 4.81
CA LEU A 144 17.36 1.03 5.78
C LEU A 144 18.41 0.59 6.81
N ALA A 145 18.34 1.17 8.00
CA ALA A 145 19.05 0.66 9.18
C ALA A 145 18.58 -0.75 9.53
N ASP A 146 19.36 -1.49 10.33
CA ASP A 146 19.06 -2.87 10.72
C ASP A 146 17.62 -3.06 11.25
N HIS A 147 17.15 -2.12 12.07
CA HIS A 147 15.82 -2.17 12.67
C HIS A 147 14.67 -1.82 11.69
N CYS A 148 14.98 -1.37 10.47
CA CYS A 148 14.01 -1.03 9.44
C CYS A 148 13.95 -2.04 8.29
N GLN A 149 14.83 -3.03 8.31
CA GLN A 149 14.87 -4.11 7.33
C GLN A 149 13.84 -5.21 7.67
N GLN A 150 12.60 -4.80 7.90
CA GLN A 150 11.52 -5.68 8.30
C GLN A 150 10.37 -5.53 7.30
N ALA A 151 10.00 -6.63 6.67
CA ALA A 151 8.72 -6.75 5.99
C ALA A 151 7.86 -7.67 6.84
N THR A 152 7.16 -7.08 7.80
CA THR A 152 6.09 -7.82 8.47
C THR A 152 5.02 -8.03 7.41
N GLU A 153 4.84 -9.26 6.94
CA GLU A 153 3.54 -9.66 6.41
C GLU A 153 2.54 -9.25 7.49
N LEU A 154 1.75 -8.20 7.25
CA LEU A 154 0.62 -7.96 8.13
C LEU A 154 -0.14 -9.28 8.12
N PRO A 155 -0.25 -9.98 9.25
CA PRO A 155 -1.11 -11.14 9.29
C PRO A 155 -2.45 -10.62 8.81
N VAL A 156 -3.03 -11.27 7.80
CA VAL A 156 -4.37 -10.96 7.34
C VAL A 156 -5.42 -11.26 8.44
N ASP A 157 -4.99 -11.55 9.66
CA ASP A 157 -5.76 -12.08 10.77
C ASP A 157 -5.10 -11.85 12.15
N TYR A 158 -4.70 -10.62 12.50
CA TYR A 158 -4.34 -10.29 13.89
C TYR A 158 -5.49 -9.63 14.63
N ASP A 159 -6.36 -10.45 15.21
CA ASP A 159 -7.32 -10.08 16.25
C ASP A 159 -6.77 -10.61 17.60
N PRO A 160 -6.31 -9.77 18.55
CA PRO A 160 -5.58 -10.24 19.73
C PRO A 160 -6.46 -10.88 20.83
N ILE A 161 -7.70 -11.29 20.53
CA ILE A 161 -8.65 -11.87 21.50
C ILE A 161 -9.20 -13.23 21.02
N ALA A 162 -8.40 -14.01 20.28
CA ALA A 162 -8.80 -15.34 19.82
C ALA A 162 -7.75 -16.43 20.08
N THR A 163 -7.07 -16.38 21.23
CA THR A 163 -6.50 -17.57 21.87
C THR A 163 -6.31 -17.29 23.35
N LEU A 164 -7.35 -17.55 24.14
CA LEU A 164 -7.37 -18.26 25.43
C LEU A 164 -8.78 -18.20 26.02
#